data_AF-A0ABD5E177-F1
#
_entry.id   AF-A0ABD5E177-F1
#
_cell.length_a   1.000
_cell.length_b   1.000
_cell.length_c   1.000
_cell.angle_alpha   90.00
_cell.angle_beta   90.00
_cell.angle_gamma   90.00
#
_symmetry.space_group_name_H-M   'P 1'
#
loop_
_entity.id
_entity.type
_entity.pdbx_description
1 polymer ?
#
loop_
_entity_poly.entity_id
_entity_poly.type
_entity_poly.pdbx_seq_one_letter_code
_entity_poly.pdbx_strand_id
1 'polypeptide(L)'
;MSLPDASSVPPQDPEAALEASLSLVAGRRGVPMLVSLREAGRRHQPVTVAPAPEEDGTDALLAAEFEEFHARLAPAAGGGEAGVIAALQALAYRHLGPGRPAGSGGTGAARTTPTGEGRVSAAETAADLRAGRYLRVVNYHNTPASWKDELVEELRGYARDFATVGVADLEHFATTGRWPGERPGLLPVFYEGYRDNYEVAAAACEEAGVTGWFFVCTRFVDTPVAEQYTFAPAHRIKLVDENRPGERLAMTWEEIADLHRRGHVVTPHTASHALARTTLTAEDIAREVSEPKRLMDAVTGGSAPATAWLEGTGWSGESAADRAVAASGYRFVFGNTMVQRLPG
;
A
#
# COMPACT_ATOMS: atom_id res chain seq x y z
N MET A 1 -5.48 12.63 23.69
CA MET A 1 -5.56 11.21 24.10
C MET A 1 -4.13 10.68 23.94
N SER A 2 -3.45 10.37 25.04
CA SER A 2 -2.04 9.95 24.99
C SER A 2 -1.92 8.65 24.20
N LEU A 3 -0.96 8.58 23.27
CA LEU A 3 -0.62 7.35 22.56
C LEU A 3 -0.18 6.26 23.55
N PRO A 4 -0.40 4.98 23.23
CA PRO A 4 0.22 3.89 23.99
C PRO A 4 1.74 4.04 23.96
N ASP A 5 2.34 3.80 25.12
CA ASP A 5 3.78 3.85 25.36
C ASP A 5 4.53 3.01 24.30
N ALA A 6 5.54 3.59 23.65
CA ALA A 6 6.39 2.92 22.67
C ALA A 6 7.21 1.76 23.29
N SER A 7 7.13 1.56 24.61
CA SER A 7 7.66 0.39 25.32
C SER A 7 6.66 -0.76 25.51
N SER A 8 5.42 -0.64 25.02
CA SER A 8 4.41 -1.69 25.18
C SER A 8 4.68 -2.87 24.25
N VAL A 9 4.75 -4.07 24.84
CA VAL A 9 4.81 -5.34 24.07
C VAL A 9 3.59 -5.39 23.15
N PRO A 10 3.76 -5.63 21.85
CA PRO A 10 2.63 -5.66 20.94
C PRO A 10 1.60 -6.72 21.39
N PRO A 11 0.30 -6.44 21.24
CA PRO A 11 -0.75 -7.36 21.62
C PRO A 11 -0.52 -8.71 20.95
N GLN A 12 -0.49 -9.76 21.77
CA GLN A 12 -0.33 -11.14 21.31
C GLN A 12 -1.65 -11.70 20.78
N ASP A 13 -2.77 -11.16 21.25
CA ASP A 13 -4.12 -11.55 20.88
C ASP A 13 -4.57 -10.87 19.56
N PRO A 14 -5.13 -11.61 18.59
CA PRO A 14 -5.53 -11.06 17.28
C PRO A 14 -6.55 -9.92 17.36
N GLU A 15 -7.53 -10.01 18.26
CA GLU A 15 -8.58 -9.02 18.45
C GLU A 15 -8.01 -7.72 19.01
N ALA A 16 -7.13 -7.82 20.01
CA ALA A 16 -6.41 -6.67 20.55
C ALA A 16 -5.45 -6.06 19.51
N ALA A 17 -4.79 -6.87 18.67
CA ALA A 17 -3.95 -6.38 17.59
C ALA A 17 -4.77 -5.65 16.51
N LEU A 18 -5.95 -6.16 16.16
CA LEU A 18 -6.87 -5.48 15.25
C LEU A 18 -7.36 -4.17 15.84
N GLU A 19 -7.80 -4.15 17.11
CA GLU A 19 -8.27 -2.95 17.80
C GLU A 19 -7.19 -1.86 17.87
N ALA A 20 -5.95 -2.24 18.18
CA ALA A 20 -4.82 -1.34 18.20
C ALA A 20 -4.51 -0.79 16.80
N SER A 21 -4.59 -1.61 15.75
CA SER A 21 -4.45 -1.16 14.37
C SER A 21 -5.58 -0.23 13.94
N LEU A 22 -6.82 -0.51 14.32
CA LEU A 22 -7.98 0.37 14.08
C LEU A 22 -7.85 1.71 14.82
N SER A 23 -7.17 1.73 15.97
CA SER A 23 -6.84 2.96 16.69
C SER A 23 -5.85 3.83 15.89
N LEU A 24 -4.88 3.22 15.18
CA LEU A 24 -4.02 3.95 14.25
C LEU A 24 -4.84 4.56 13.10
N VAL A 25 -5.78 3.80 12.52
CA VAL A 25 -6.71 4.30 11.48
C VAL A 25 -7.51 5.51 11.98
N ALA A 26 -8.09 5.41 13.18
CA ALA A 26 -8.87 6.48 13.78
C ALA A 26 -8.00 7.73 14.06
N GLY A 27 -6.77 7.51 14.52
CA GLY A 27 -5.77 8.53 14.77
C GLY A 27 -5.01 8.99 13.53
N ARG A 28 -5.38 8.56 12.31
CA ARG A 28 -4.71 8.87 11.02
C ARG A 28 -3.20 8.59 10.99
N ARG A 29 -2.74 7.65 11.79
CA ARG A 29 -1.34 7.24 11.83
C ARG A 29 -1.03 6.26 10.70
N GLY A 30 0.25 5.97 10.48
CA GLY A 30 0.67 4.94 9.54
C GLY A 30 0.07 3.60 9.91
N VAL A 31 -0.64 2.94 8.99
CA VAL A 31 -1.29 1.65 9.24
C VAL A 31 -0.45 0.55 8.60
N PRO A 32 0.23 -0.29 9.37
CA PRO A 32 0.97 -1.41 8.80
C PRO A 32 0.02 -2.45 8.21
N MET A 33 0.41 -2.97 7.06
CA MET A 33 -0.28 -4.00 6.30
C MET A 33 0.74 -5.01 5.77
N LEU A 34 0.32 -6.28 5.74
CA LEU A 34 0.94 -7.31 4.92
C LEU A 34 0.02 -7.53 3.73
N VAL A 35 0.58 -7.55 2.53
CA VAL A 35 -0.22 -7.77 1.31
C VAL A 35 0.48 -8.80 0.44
N SER A 36 -0.29 -9.70 -0.16
CA SER A 36 0.26 -10.71 -1.08
C SER A 36 0.87 -10.03 -2.32
N LEU A 37 1.87 -10.64 -2.94
CA LEU A 37 2.39 -10.22 -4.24
C LEU A 37 2.01 -11.25 -5.30
N ARG A 38 1.18 -10.85 -6.27
CA ARG A 38 0.62 -11.75 -7.29
C ARG A 38 0.82 -11.23 -8.71
N GLU A 39 0.79 -12.14 -9.68
CA GLU A 39 0.67 -11.80 -11.10
C GLU A 39 -0.78 -11.93 -11.53
N ALA A 40 -1.29 -10.93 -12.24
CA ALA A 40 -2.63 -10.87 -12.75
C ALA A 40 -2.77 -11.62 -14.09
N GLY A 41 -3.87 -12.35 -14.26
CA GLY A 41 -4.34 -12.77 -15.60
C GLY A 41 -3.68 -14.01 -16.22
N ARG A 42 -2.84 -14.77 -15.51
CA ARG A 42 -2.32 -16.04 -16.02
C ARG A 42 -2.97 -17.25 -15.33
N ARG A 43 -3.88 -17.94 -16.02
CA ARG A 43 -3.86 -19.42 -15.94
C ARG A 43 -2.58 -19.84 -16.67
N HIS A 44 -1.51 -20.27 -16.00
CA HIS A 44 -0.35 -20.79 -16.74
C HIS A 44 0.40 -21.95 -16.09
N GLN A 45 1.02 -22.70 -17.00
CA GLN A 45 1.80 -23.92 -16.81
C GLN A 45 2.82 -23.81 -15.68
N PRO A 46 3.01 -24.92 -14.93
CA PRO A 46 3.99 -24.97 -13.85
C PRO A 46 5.40 -24.78 -14.43
N VAL A 47 6.04 -23.67 -14.06
CA VAL A 47 7.49 -23.51 -14.25
C VAL A 47 8.16 -24.24 -13.09
N THR A 48 8.90 -25.30 -13.41
CA THR A 48 9.68 -26.04 -12.42
C THR A 48 10.96 -25.25 -12.13
N VAL A 49 11.05 -24.68 -10.93
CA VAL A 49 12.28 -24.05 -10.43
C VAL A 49 13.04 -25.09 -9.60
N ALA A 50 14.37 -25.16 -9.75
CA ALA A 50 15.22 -26.06 -8.99
C ALA A 50 15.05 -25.84 -7.46
N PRO A 51 15.09 -26.91 -6.64
CA PRO A 51 14.88 -26.79 -5.19
C PRO A 51 15.97 -25.92 -4.55
N ALA A 52 15.54 -24.95 -3.75
CA ALA A 52 16.42 -24.16 -2.89
C ALA A 52 16.72 -24.91 -1.57
N PRO A 53 17.76 -24.53 -0.82
CA PRO A 53 18.05 -25.09 0.51
C PRO A 53 16.90 -24.83 1.50
N GLU A 54 16.95 -25.50 2.66
CA GLU A 54 15.90 -25.68 3.69
C GLU A 54 14.94 -24.50 3.95
N GLU A 55 13.71 -24.83 4.35
CA GLU A 55 12.67 -23.90 4.82
C GLU A 55 13.23 -22.90 5.85
N ASP A 56 13.20 -21.60 5.51
CA ASP A 56 13.24 -20.57 6.54
C ASP A 56 11.90 -20.69 7.28
N GLY A 57 11.92 -21.27 8.49
CA GLY A 57 10.72 -21.52 9.28
C GLY A 57 9.92 -20.25 9.58
N THR A 58 10.51 -19.07 9.39
CA THR A 58 9.90 -17.77 9.67
C THR A 58 8.64 -17.50 8.82
N ASP A 59 8.67 -17.72 7.51
CA ASP A 59 7.52 -17.46 6.64
C ASP A 59 6.39 -18.50 6.82
N ALA A 60 6.75 -19.74 7.15
CA ALA A 60 5.79 -20.79 7.50
C ALA A 60 5.07 -20.47 8.82
N LEU A 61 5.79 -19.94 9.81
CA LEU A 61 5.20 -19.43 11.05
C LEU A 61 4.26 -18.26 10.78
N LEU A 62 4.69 -17.28 9.98
CA LEU A 62 3.86 -16.12 9.63
C LEU A 62 2.54 -16.55 8.96
N ALA A 63 2.58 -17.55 8.08
CA ALA A 63 1.38 -18.10 7.44
C ALA A 63 0.46 -18.84 8.42
N ALA A 64 1.01 -19.63 9.34
CA ALA A 64 0.22 -20.30 10.38
C ALA A 64 -0.45 -19.28 11.32
N GLU A 65 0.27 -18.22 11.68
CA GLU A 65 -0.25 -17.11 12.46
C GLU A 65 -1.36 -16.36 11.72
N PHE A 66 -1.21 -16.13 10.41
CA PHE A 66 -2.29 -15.58 9.59
C PHE A 66 -3.55 -16.46 9.61
N GLU A 67 -3.39 -17.78 9.46
CA GLU A 67 -4.52 -18.73 9.48
C GLU A 67 -5.27 -18.68 10.82
N GLU A 68 -4.54 -18.60 11.94
CA GLU A 68 -5.12 -18.40 13.28
C GLU A 68 -5.87 -17.07 13.39
N PHE A 69 -5.22 -15.97 13.00
CA PHE A 69 -5.81 -14.63 13.05
C PHE A 69 -7.08 -14.55 12.21
N HIS A 70 -7.05 -15.11 11.00
CA HIS A 70 -8.20 -15.16 10.11
C HIS A 70 -9.34 -16.00 10.71
N ALA A 71 -9.06 -17.17 11.29
CA ALA A 71 -10.09 -18.01 11.90
C ALA A 71 -10.84 -17.30 13.04
N ARG A 72 -10.13 -16.44 13.80
CA ARG A 72 -10.71 -15.68 14.92
C ARG A 72 -11.43 -14.41 14.50
N LEU A 73 -10.84 -13.65 13.57
CA LEU A 73 -11.31 -12.31 13.22
C LEU A 73 -12.36 -12.30 12.11
N ALA A 74 -12.29 -13.24 11.15
CA ALA A 74 -13.16 -13.22 9.97
C ALA A 74 -14.67 -13.24 10.30
N PRO A 75 -15.18 -14.02 11.28
CA PRO A 75 -16.60 -14.03 11.60
C PRO A 75 -17.14 -12.66 12.02
N ALA A 76 -16.38 -11.90 12.82
CA ALA A 76 -16.77 -10.57 13.28
C ALA A 76 -16.58 -9.47 12.22
N ALA A 77 -15.59 -9.64 11.33
CA ALA A 77 -15.30 -8.70 10.25
C ALA A 77 -16.24 -8.81 9.03
N GLY A 78 -17.19 -9.75 9.03
CA GLY A 78 -18.12 -9.97 7.91
C GLY A 78 -17.70 -11.07 6.92
N GLY A 79 -16.64 -11.83 7.23
CA GLY A 79 -16.11 -12.91 6.40
C GLY A 79 -15.49 -12.43 5.09
N GLY A 80 -15.27 -13.36 4.16
CA GLY A 80 -14.78 -13.06 2.81
C GLY A 80 -13.51 -12.20 2.80
N GLU A 81 -13.48 -11.19 1.92
CA GLU A 81 -12.35 -10.25 1.81
C GLU A 81 -12.16 -9.41 3.08
N ALA A 82 -13.22 -8.97 3.73
CA ALA A 82 -13.11 -8.17 4.95
C ALA A 82 -12.42 -8.95 6.10
N GLY A 83 -12.69 -10.25 6.21
CA GLY A 83 -11.97 -11.13 7.13
C GLY A 83 -10.48 -11.29 6.82
N VAL A 84 -10.11 -11.37 5.53
CA VAL A 84 -8.71 -11.40 5.09
C VAL A 84 -8.00 -10.08 5.41
N ILE A 85 -8.65 -8.94 5.14
CA ILE A 85 -8.11 -7.60 5.44
C ILE A 85 -7.87 -7.47 6.95
N ALA A 86 -8.86 -7.82 7.78
CA ALA A 86 -8.74 -7.75 9.24
C ALA A 86 -7.56 -8.60 9.77
N ALA A 87 -7.41 -9.82 9.26
CA ALA A 87 -6.32 -10.71 9.65
C ALA A 87 -4.94 -10.17 9.21
N LEU A 88 -4.81 -9.71 7.96
CA LEU A 88 -3.56 -9.11 7.45
C LEU A 88 -3.17 -7.85 8.21
N GLN A 89 -4.15 -6.99 8.51
CA GLN A 89 -3.95 -5.75 9.27
C GLN A 89 -3.51 -6.03 10.71
N ALA A 90 -4.19 -6.94 11.41
CA ALA A 90 -3.84 -7.32 12.77
C ALA A 90 -2.45 -8.00 12.84
N LEU A 91 -2.18 -8.90 11.89
CA LEU A 91 -0.89 -9.56 11.79
C LEU A 91 0.23 -8.55 11.52
N ALA A 92 0.02 -7.63 10.59
CA ALA A 92 0.97 -6.57 10.27
C ALA A 92 1.21 -5.65 11.46
N TYR A 93 0.17 -5.24 12.19
CA TYR A 93 0.34 -4.42 13.40
C TYR A 93 1.22 -5.12 14.43
N ARG A 94 0.97 -6.41 14.69
CA ARG A 94 1.82 -7.18 15.61
C ARG A 94 3.28 -7.24 15.12
N HIS A 95 3.50 -7.22 13.81
CA HIS A 95 4.82 -7.37 13.22
C HIS A 95 5.57 -6.06 12.86
N LEU A 96 4.87 -4.94 12.75
CA LEU A 96 5.40 -3.67 12.22
C LEU A 96 4.89 -2.45 13.00
N GLY A 97 4.03 -2.64 13.99
CA GLY A 97 3.46 -1.55 14.79
C GLY A 97 4.51 -0.86 15.67
N PRO A 98 4.13 0.30 16.27
CA PRO A 98 5.01 1.07 17.13
C PRO A 98 5.64 0.24 18.26
N GLY A 99 6.89 0.51 18.62
CA GLY A 99 7.59 -0.12 19.75
C GLY A 99 8.21 -1.50 19.49
N ARG A 100 8.20 -1.99 18.25
CA ARG A 100 8.76 -3.31 17.94
C ARG A 100 10.29 -3.29 17.75
N PRO A 101 11.05 -4.22 18.37
CA PRO A 101 12.46 -4.42 18.02
C PRO A 101 12.61 -5.08 16.65
N ALA A 102 13.75 -4.80 16.03
CA ALA A 102 14.21 -5.32 14.74
C ALA A 102 14.17 -6.85 14.65
N GLY A 103 13.39 -7.36 13.69
CA GLY A 103 13.67 -8.65 13.04
C GLY A 103 12.92 -9.88 13.59
N SER A 104 12.05 -10.41 12.74
CA SER A 104 12.04 -11.83 12.33
C SER A 104 11.12 -11.97 11.12
N GLY A 105 11.36 -11.16 10.09
CA GLY A 105 10.74 -11.37 8.78
C GLY A 105 11.77 -12.09 7.94
N GLY A 106 11.46 -13.29 7.45
CA GLY A 106 12.37 -14.01 6.56
C GLY A 106 12.77 -13.12 5.38
N THR A 107 13.96 -13.34 4.83
CA THR A 107 14.41 -12.73 3.56
C THR A 107 13.68 -13.33 2.34
N GLY A 108 12.51 -13.93 2.59
CA GLY A 108 11.78 -14.89 1.78
C GLY A 108 12.07 -14.83 0.29
N ALA A 109 13.03 -15.65 -0.14
CA ALA A 109 13.19 -15.98 -1.55
C ALA A 109 11.97 -16.82 -1.94
N ALA A 110 11.04 -16.25 -2.71
CA ALA A 110 9.92 -17.04 -3.21
C ALA A 110 10.42 -18.10 -4.18
N ARG A 111 9.82 -19.27 -4.01
CA ARG A 111 10.28 -20.56 -4.54
C ARG A 111 9.56 -20.96 -5.83
N THR A 112 8.59 -20.14 -6.26
CA THR A 112 7.78 -20.36 -7.47
C THR A 112 7.34 -19.02 -8.05
N THR A 113 7.15 -18.99 -9.37
CA THR A 113 6.44 -17.90 -10.07
C THR A 113 5.05 -17.68 -9.43
N PRO A 114 4.48 -16.45 -9.49
CA PRO A 114 3.16 -16.16 -8.92
C PRO A 114 2.08 -17.01 -9.60
N THR A 115 1.26 -17.75 -8.84
CA THR A 115 0.23 -18.66 -9.39
C THR A 115 -1.16 -18.44 -8.82
N GLY A 116 -1.44 -17.30 -8.17
CA GLY A 116 -2.77 -16.99 -7.68
C GLY A 116 -3.70 -16.53 -8.80
N GLU A 117 -4.91 -17.09 -8.89
CA GLU A 117 -6.00 -16.37 -9.54
C GLU A 117 -6.18 -15.05 -8.76
N GLY A 118 -6.55 -13.94 -9.41
CA GLY A 118 -6.70 -12.63 -8.77
C GLY A 118 -7.84 -12.55 -7.72
N ARG A 119 -8.22 -13.68 -7.11
CA ARG A 119 -9.32 -13.83 -6.18
C ARG A 119 -8.80 -13.64 -4.76
N VAL A 120 -9.56 -12.94 -3.94
CA VAL A 120 -9.26 -12.81 -2.52
C VAL A 120 -9.72 -14.07 -1.80
N SER A 121 -8.77 -14.82 -1.24
CA SER A 121 -9.06 -15.97 -0.39
C SER A 121 -8.02 -16.11 0.73
N ALA A 122 -8.46 -16.57 1.90
CA ALA A 122 -7.56 -16.83 3.02
C ALA A 122 -6.55 -17.93 2.69
N ALA A 123 -6.98 -18.99 1.99
CA ALA A 123 -6.11 -20.10 1.62
C ALA A 123 -4.97 -19.66 0.68
N GLU A 124 -5.27 -18.87 -0.36
CA GLU A 124 -4.22 -18.35 -1.26
C GLU A 124 -3.34 -17.32 -0.54
N THR A 125 -3.91 -16.49 0.32
CA THR A 125 -3.13 -15.53 1.13
C THR A 125 -2.14 -16.25 2.04
N ALA A 126 -2.56 -17.31 2.74
CA ALA A 126 -1.68 -18.13 3.56
C ALA A 126 -0.60 -18.83 2.72
N ALA A 127 -0.95 -19.31 1.51
CA ALA A 127 0.01 -19.89 0.59
C ALA A 127 1.05 -18.88 0.08
N ASP A 128 0.66 -17.63 -0.13
CA ASP A 128 1.57 -16.54 -0.50
C ASP A 128 2.51 -16.19 0.65
N LEU A 129 1.98 -16.03 1.88
CA LEU A 129 2.79 -15.79 3.07
C LEU A 129 3.82 -16.91 3.29
N ARG A 130 3.38 -18.17 3.22
CA ARG A 130 4.25 -19.35 3.41
C ARG A 130 5.36 -19.44 2.36
N ALA A 131 5.11 -18.92 1.18
CA ALA A 131 6.07 -18.88 0.09
C ALA A 131 6.92 -17.61 0.06
N GLY A 132 6.79 -16.71 1.05
CA GLY A 132 7.52 -15.45 1.06
C GLY A 132 7.03 -14.43 0.03
N ARG A 133 5.86 -14.61 -0.59
CA ARG A 133 5.30 -13.75 -1.65
C ARG A 133 4.41 -12.65 -1.09
N TYR A 134 4.99 -11.76 -0.30
CA TYR A 134 4.24 -10.66 0.29
C TYR A 134 5.10 -9.41 0.47
N LEU A 135 4.44 -8.27 0.57
CA LEU A 135 5.04 -6.98 0.84
C LEU A 135 4.62 -6.50 2.22
N ARG A 136 5.52 -5.76 2.87
CA ARG A 136 5.24 -4.97 4.06
C ARG A 136 4.92 -3.56 3.59
N VAL A 137 3.76 -3.05 3.94
CA VAL A 137 3.29 -1.73 3.51
C VAL A 137 2.86 -0.97 4.74
N VAL A 138 3.20 0.31 4.84
CA VAL A 138 2.65 1.19 5.87
C VAL A 138 1.88 2.30 5.17
N ASN A 139 0.56 2.28 5.34
CA ASN A 139 -0.36 3.18 4.67
C ASN A 139 -0.57 4.44 5.50
N TYR A 140 -0.08 5.56 5.00
CA TYR A 140 -0.30 6.91 5.51
C TYR A 140 -1.30 7.64 4.61
N HIS A 141 -2.07 8.56 5.18
CA HIS A 141 -2.94 9.45 4.41
C HIS A 141 -2.42 10.86 4.63
N ASN A 142 -3.17 11.69 5.34
CA ASN A 142 -2.70 13.02 5.74
C ASN A 142 -1.58 12.96 6.78
N THR A 143 -0.62 13.89 6.70
CA THR A 143 0.58 13.95 7.55
C THR A 143 0.77 15.37 8.10
N PRO A 144 -0.07 15.82 9.05
CA PRO A 144 -0.01 17.19 9.55
C PRO A 144 1.33 17.51 10.20
N ALA A 145 1.70 18.79 10.18
CA ALA A 145 2.98 19.27 10.72
C ALA A 145 3.19 18.92 12.19
N SER A 146 2.11 18.80 12.97
CA SER A 146 2.13 18.40 14.38
C SER A 146 2.73 17.00 14.61
N TRP A 147 2.82 16.16 13.58
CA TRP A 147 3.31 14.78 13.66
C TRP A 147 4.65 14.56 12.99
N LYS A 148 5.30 15.61 12.50
CA LYS A 148 6.54 15.49 11.72
C LYS A 148 7.61 14.68 12.45
N ASP A 149 7.90 15.03 13.70
CA ASP A 149 8.99 14.41 14.45
C ASP A 149 8.69 12.93 14.76
N GLU A 150 7.43 12.62 15.11
CA GLU A 150 6.96 11.25 15.30
C GLU A 150 7.09 10.42 14.01
N LEU A 151 6.72 10.99 12.86
CA LEU A 151 6.84 10.34 11.56
C LEU A 151 8.31 10.09 11.19
N VAL A 152 9.21 11.05 11.45
CA VAL A 152 10.65 10.88 11.23
C VAL A 152 11.19 9.74 12.09
N GLU A 153 10.84 9.69 13.38
CA GLU A 153 11.30 8.64 14.28
C GLU A 153 10.79 7.26 13.85
N GLU A 154 9.52 7.16 13.46
CA GLU A 154 8.91 5.93 12.95
C GLU A 154 9.62 5.45 11.66
N LEU A 155 9.79 6.34 10.67
CA LEU A 155 10.46 6.00 9.42
C LEU A 155 11.94 5.63 9.63
N ARG A 156 12.65 6.26 10.58
CA ARG A 156 14.01 5.86 10.98
C ARG A 156 14.04 4.48 11.63
N GLY A 157 13.02 4.16 12.43
CA GLY A 157 12.80 2.81 12.96
C GLY A 157 12.71 1.79 11.84
N TYR A 158 11.84 2.03 10.86
CA TYR A 158 11.74 1.16 9.69
C TYR A 158 13.03 1.11 8.86
N ALA A 159 13.69 2.24 8.64
CA ALA A 159 14.92 2.32 7.86
C ALA A 159 16.09 1.53 8.49
N ARG A 160 16.05 1.26 9.79
CA ARG A 160 17.02 0.40 10.48
C ARG A 160 16.88 -1.06 10.05
N ASP A 161 15.64 -1.54 9.96
CA ASP A 161 15.35 -2.97 9.90
C ASP A 161 14.93 -3.43 8.50
N PHE A 162 14.46 -2.50 7.67
CA PHE A 162 13.90 -2.75 6.35
C PHE A 162 14.59 -1.92 5.27
N ALA A 163 14.68 -2.50 4.07
CA ALA A 163 15.03 -1.76 2.87
C ALA A 163 13.74 -1.22 2.23
N THR A 164 13.74 0.03 1.76
CA THR A 164 12.57 0.54 1.03
C THR A 164 12.48 -0.06 -0.36
N VAL A 165 11.28 -0.49 -0.73
CA VAL A 165 11.03 -1.09 -2.05
C VAL A 165 10.85 0.01 -3.09
N GLY A 166 11.79 0.12 -4.02
CA GLY A 166 11.63 0.94 -5.23
C GLY A 166 10.87 0.21 -6.34
N VAL A 167 10.62 0.90 -7.44
CA VAL A 167 9.91 0.33 -8.60
C VAL A 167 10.67 -0.87 -9.19
N ALA A 168 11.99 -0.76 -9.35
CA ALA A 168 12.83 -1.83 -9.88
C ALA A 168 12.85 -3.06 -8.95
N ASP A 169 12.87 -2.84 -7.64
CA ASP A 169 12.83 -3.92 -6.65
C ASP A 169 11.49 -4.65 -6.69
N LEU A 170 10.38 -3.90 -6.77
CA LEU A 170 9.04 -4.47 -6.88
C LEU A 170 8.89 -5.28 -8.18
N GLU A 171 9.42 -4.78 -9.30
CA GLU A 171 9.43 -5.53 -10.56
C GLU A 171 10.26 -6.80 -10.49
N HIS A 172 11.48 -6.70 -9.94
CA HIS A 172 12.34 -7.85 -9.76
C HIS A 172 11.65 -8.91 -8.88
N PHE A 173 11.08 -8.49 -7.77
CA PHE A 173 10.42 -9.40 -6.84
C PHE A 173 9.17 -10.03 -7.46
N ALA A 174 8.33 -9.24 -8.14
CA ALA A 174 7.11 -9.74 -8.77
C ALA A 174 7.39 -10.71 -9.94
N THR A 175 8.52 -10.56 -10.62
CA THR A 175 8.87 -11.39 -11.79
C THR A 175 9.68 -12.64 -11.43
N THR A 176 10.59 -12.53 -10.46
CA THR A 176 11.49 -13.63 -10.08
C THR A 176 11.01 -14.39 -8.85
N GLY A 177 10.09 -13.81 -8.09
CA GLY A 177 9.74 -14.26 -6.76
C GLY A 177 10.83 -13.97 -5.72
N ARG A 178 11.98 -13.39 -6.07
CA ARG A 178 13.07 -13.17 -5.12
C ARG A 178 13.19 -11.71 -4.74
N TRP A 179 13.22 -11.45 -3.45
CA TRP A 179 13.59 -10.13 -2.94
C TRP A 179 15.09 -9.88 -3.22
N PRO A 180 15.47 -8.74 -3.85
CA PRO A 180 16.87 -8.51 -4.23
C PRO A 180 17.74 -7.97 -3.09
N GLY A 181 17.15 -7.52 -1.97
CA GLY A 181 17.87 -6.91 -0.86
C GLY A 181 18.21 -7.89 0.27
N GLU A 182 19.21 -7.53 1.09
CA GLU A 182 19.60 -8.31 2.28
C GLU A 182 18.59 -8.17 3.43
N ARG A 183 18.06 -6.95 3.63
CA ARG A 183 17.02 -6.66 4.62
C ARG A 183 15.64 -6.76 3.98
N PRO A 184 14.59 -7.22 4.68
CA PRO A 184 13.27 -7.36 4.08
C PRO A 184 12.74 -6.02 3.54
N GLY A 185 11.98 -6.08 2.44
CA GLY A 185 11.38 -4.90 1.82
C GLY A 185 10.20 -4.32 2.62
N LEU A 186 10.11 -2.98 2.69
CA LEU A 186 8.96 -2.23 3.21
C LEU A 186 8.61 -1.04 2.31
N LEU A 187 7.31 -0.75 2.15
CA LEU A 187 6.80 0.41 1.40
C LEU A 187 6.10 1.41 2.34
N PRO A 188 6.68 2.58 2.59
CA PRO A 188 5.93 3.73 3.10
C PRO A 188 5.07 4.29 1.96
N VAL A 189 3.74 4.24 2.11
CA VAL A 189 2.80 4.67 1.06
C VAL A 189 1.92 5.80 1.59
N PHE A 190 1.87 6.92 0.89
CA PHE A 190 1.11 8.12 1.23
C PHE A 190 0.01 8.34 0.19
N TYR A 191 -1.25 8.33 0.61
CA TYR A 191 -2.40 8.40 -0.29
C TYR A 191 -3.02 9.82 -0.40
N GLU A 192 -3.83 9.98 -1.44
CA GLU A 192 -4.74 11.08 -1.74
C GLU A 192 -4.06 12.37 -2.26
N GLY A 193 -2.78 12.61 -1.95
CA GLY A 193 -2.00 13.72 -2.54
C GLY A 193 -2.15 15.04 -1.79
N TYR A 194 -2.15 14.99 -0.46
CA TYR A 194 -2.19 16.18 0.39
C TYR A 194 -0.93 17.04 0.20
N ARG A 195 -1.08 18.37 0.32
CA ARG A 195 0.05 19.31 0.48
C ARG A 195 0.97 18.84 1.60
N ASP A 196 0.38 18.42 2.71
CA ASP A 196 1.12 17.98 3.89
C ASP A 196 1.98 16.73 3.61
N ASN A 197 1.64 15.90 2.61
CA ASN A 197 2.52 14.80 2.19
C ASN A 197 3.78 15.31 1.51
N TYR A 198 3.72 16.44 0.81
CA TYR A 198 4.90 17.06 0.21
C TYR A 198 5.76 17.75 1.26
N GLU A 199 5.13 18.55 2.12
CA GLU A 199 5.84 19.39 3.11
C GLU A 199 6.39 18.59 4.30
N VAL A 200 5.66 17.56 4.73
CA VAL A 200 5.98 16.78 5.95
C VAL A 200 6.46 15.39 5.59
N ALA A 201 5.67 14.59 4.86
CA ALA A 201 6.01 13.19 4.63
C ALA A 201 7.26 13.01 3.78
N ALA A 202 7.40 13.77 2.69
CA ALA A 202 8.59 13.70 1.85
C ALA A 202 9.84 14.14 2.62
N ALA A 203 9.78 15.24 3.36
CA ALA A 203 10.89 15.69 4.21
C ALA A 203 11.27 14.62 5.27
N ALA A 204 10.27 13.97 5.88
CA ALA A 204 10.50 12.89 6.83
C ALA A 204 11.13 11.66 6.18
N CYS A 205 10.70 11.31 4.96
CA CYS A 205 11.29 10.23 4.18
C CYS A 205 12.77 10.49 3.88
N GLU A 206 13.11 11.71 3.46
CA GLU A 206 14.48 12.10 3.16
C GLU A 206 15.37 12.08 4.41
N GLU A 207 14.86 12.61 5.53
CA GLU A 207 15.58 12.62 6.80
C GLU A 207 15.81 11.21 7.37
N ALA A 208 14.90 10.27 7.09
CA ALA A 208 15.03 8.86 7.45
C ALA A 208 15.82 8.03 6.40
N GLY A 209 16.11 8.59 5.22
CA GLY A 209 16.79 7.88 4.13
C GLY A 209 15.93 6.80 3.47
N VAL A 210 14.61 7.04 3.34
CA VAL A 210 13.64 6.09 2.79
C VAL A 210 12.94 6.62 1.53
N THR A 211 12.59 5.73 0.60
CA THR A 211 11.76 6.10 -0.56
C THR A 211 10.27 5.95 -0.24
N GLY A 212 9.54 7.07 -0.22
CA GLY A 212 8.08 7.07 -0.18
C GLY A 212 7.41 6.82 -1.53
N TRP A 213 6.22 6.20 -1.49
CA TRP A 213 5.29 6.05 -2.61
C TRP A 213 4.08 6.97 -2.42
N PHE A 214 3.84 7.88 -3.33
CA PHE A 214 2.78 8.89 -3.26
C PHE A 214 1.69 8.58 -4.28
N PHE A 215 0.51 8.21 -3.79
CA PHE A 215 -0.68 7.89 -4.57
C PHE A 215 -1.59 9.13 -4.60
N VAL A 216 -1.71 9.78 -5.76
CA VAL A 216 -2.30 11.12 -5.88
C VAL A 216 -3.65 11.10 -6.58
N CYS A 217 -4.67 11.70 -5.97
CA CYS A 217 -5.95 11.97 -6.62
C CYS A 217 -5.81 13.20 -7.54
N THR A 218 -5.67 13.00 -8.85
CA THR A 218 -5.28 14.10 -9.76
C THR A 218 -6.30 15.23 -9.83
N ARG A 219 -7.60 14.94 -9.67
CA ARG A 219 -8.64 15.99 -9.63
C ARG A 219 -8.59 16.80 -8.33
N PHE A 220 -8.07 16.24 -7.24
CA PHE A 220 -7.87 17.03 -6.01
C PHE A 220 -6.81 18.11 -6.22
N VAL A 221 -5.73 17.76 -6.92
CA VAL A 221 -4.65 18.67 -7.34
C VAL A 221 -5.18 19.78 -8.26
N ASP A 222 -6.01 19.43 -9.24
CA ASP A 222 -6.60 20.39 -10.18
C ASP A 222 -7.74 21.24 -9.59
N THR A 223 -8.30 20.85 -8.45
CA THR A 223 -9.40 21.58 -7.82
C THR A 223 -8.90 22.94 -7.32
N PRO A 224 -9.56 24.06 -7.65
CA PRO A 224 -9.19 25.37 -7.14
C PRO A 224 -9.13 25.39 -5.61
N VAL A 225 -8.14 26.08 -5.04
CA VAL A 225 -7.91 26.14 -3.58
C VAL A 225 -9.18 26.45 -2.78
N ALA A 226 -10.01 27.38 -3.27
CA ALA A 226 -11.27 27.75 -2.61
C ALA A 226 -12.30 26.60 -2.53
N GLU A 227 -12.18 25.59 -3.40
CA GLU A 227 -13.09 24.45 -3.50
C GLU A 227 -12.52 23.18 -2.85
N GLN A 228 -11.21 23.11 -2.62
CA GLN A 228 -10.52 21.90 -2.12
C GLN A 228 -11.09 21.40 -0.78
N TYR A 229 -11.43 22.31 0.13
CA TYR A 229 -12.00 21.94 1.44
C TYR A 229 -13.35 21.24 1.32
N THR A 230 -14.15 21.59 0.30
CA THR A 230 -15.45 20.95 0.02
C THR A 230 -15.26 19.69 -0.81
N PHE A 231 -14.34 19.71 -1.77
CA PHE A 231 -14.01 18.58 -2.63
C PHE A 231 -13.56 17.36 -1.80
N ALA A 232 -12.63 17.55 -0.87
CA ALA A 232 -12.03 16.44 -0.14
C ALA A 232 -13.07 15.50 0.52
N PRO A 233 -13.94 15.97 1.43
CA PRO A 233 -14.94 15.09 2.07
C PRO A 233 -15.98 14.55 1.09
N ALA A 234 -16.35 15.29 0.03
CA ALA A 234 -17.26 14.81 -1.02
C ALA A 234 -16.68 13.59 -1.77
N HIS A 235 -15.35 13.50 -1.82
CA HIS A 235 -14.59 12.41 -2.43
C HIS A 235 -13.95 11.48 -1.40
N ARG A 236 -14.45 11.48 -0.15
CA ARG A 236 -13.94 10.64 0.96
C ARG A 236 -12.45 10.84 1.31
N ILE A 237 -11.85 11.92 0.83
CA ILE A 237 -10.53 12.38 1.22
C ILE A 237 -10.68 13.07 2.58
N LYS A 238 -10.03 12.54 3.60
CA LYS A 238 -10.32 12.88 4.98
C LYS A 238 -9.37 13.96 5.51
N LEU A 239 -9.91 15.10 5.91
CA LEU A 239 -9.13 16.21 6.48
C LEU A 239 -8.87 16.00 7.97
N VAL A 240 -7.81 16.63 8.48
CA VAL A 240 -7.50 16.76 9.92
C VAL A 240 -7.73 18.19 10.40
N ASP A 241 -7.70 18.42 11.72
CA ASP A 241 -8.02 19.72 12.32
C ASP A 241 -7.12 20.86 11.82
N GLU A 242 -5.88 20.56 11.45
CA GLU A 242 -4.91 21.50 10.89
C GLU A 242 -5.28 21.95 9.47
N ASN A 243 -6.11 21.23 8.73
CA ASN A 243 -6.56 21.65 7.41
C ASN A 243 -7.72 22.65 7.54
N ARG A 244 -7.54 23.86 7.00
CA ARG A 244 -8.52 24.95 7.12
C ARG A 244 -9.18 25.31 5.78
N PRO A 245 -10.45 25.75 5.78
CA PRO A 245 -11.08 26.28 4.59
C PRO A 245 -10.31 27.48 4.02
N GLY A 246 -10.17 27.54 2.70
CA GLY A 246 -9.46 28.63 2.01
C GLY A 246 -7.94 28.45 1.92
N GLU A 247 -7.38 27.44 2.60
CA GLU A 247 -5.99 27.03 2.39
C GLU A 247 -5.87 26.00 1.27
N ARG A 248 -4.68 25.94 0.66
CA ARG A 248 -4.34 24.87 -0.29
C ARG A 248 -4.13 23.56 0.48
N LEU A 249 -4.93 22.55 0.17
CA LEU A 249 -4.93 21.24 0.83
C LEU A 249 -4.27 20.14 -0.01
N ALA A 250 -4.26 20.28 -1.33
CA ALA A 250 -3.61 19.34 -2.25
C ALA A 250 -2.19 19.82 -2.62
N MET A 251 -1.34 18.88 -3.03
CA MET A 251 -0.08 19.22 -3.71
C MET A 251 -0.35 20.04 -4.98
N THR A 252 0.67 20.72 -5.50
CA THR A 252 0.67 21.22 -6.88
C THR A 252 1.30 20.21 -7.84
N TRP A 253 1.08 20.39 -9.14
CA TRP A 253 1.74 19.58 -10.16
C TRP A 253 3.28 19.75 -10.14
N GLU A 254 3.78 20.95 -9.83
CA GLU A 254 5.21 21.19 -9.66
C GLU A 254 5.80 20.42 -8.48
N GLU A 255 5.07 20.34 -7.37
CA GLU A 255 5.45 19.56 -6.18
C GLU A 255 5.46 18.06 -6.48
N ILE A 256 4.52 17.56 -7.29
CA ILE A 256 4.50 16.16 -7.75
C ILE A 256 5.69 15.85 -8.66
N ALA A 257 5.99 16.73 -9.63
CA ALA A 257 7.20 16.60 -10.46
C ALA A 257 8.46 16.62 -9.60
N ASP A 258 8.48 17.45 -8.56
CA ASP A 258 9.61 17.57 -7.65
C ASP A 258 9.84 16.30 -6.83
N LEU A 259 8.78 15.71 -6.25
CA LEU A 259 8.86 14.41 -5.57
C LEU A 259 9.50 13.34 -6.46
N HIS A 260 9.07 13.29 -7.73
CA HIS A 260 9.63 12.34 -8.68
C HIS A 260 11.12 12.59 -8.92
N ARG A 261 11.54 13.85 -9.13
CA ARG A 261 12.96 14.20 -9.31
C ARG A 261 13.82 13.87 -8.09
N ARG A 262 13.26 13.97 -6.88
CA ARG A 262 13.92 13.61 -5.62
C ARG A 262 14.02 12.09 -5.39
N GLY A 263 13.49 11.28 -6.30
CA GLY A 263 13.60 9.82 -6.27
C GLY A 263 12.45 9.12 -5.55
N HIS A 264 11.39 9.84 -5.18
CA HIS A 264 10.15 9.22 -4.71
C HIS A 264 9.33 8.66 -5.86
N VAL A 265 8.49 7.67 -5.56
CA VAL A 265 7.56 7.13 -6.54
C VAL A 265 6.27 7.93 -6.45
N VAL A 266 5.81 8.49 -7.57
CA VAL A 266 4.52 9.18 -7.66
C VAL A 266 3.64 8.46 -8.65
N THR A 267 2.38 8.24 -8.30
CA THR A 267 1.47 7.44 -9.10
C THR A 267 0.01 7.85 -8.84
N PRO A 268 -0.92 7.67 -9.79
CA PRO A 268 -2.32 8.05 -9.57
C PRO A 268 -3.05 7.17 -8.55
N HIS A 269 -3.95 7.81 -7.80
CA HIS A 269 -4.96 7.17 -6.97
C HIS A 269 -6.36 7.45 -7.53
N THR A 270 -6.55 7.15 -8.82
CA THR A 270 -7.65 7.67 -9.66
C THR A 270 -7.64 9.20 -9.76
N ALA A 271 -8.66 9.82 -10.37
CA ALA A 271 -8.78 11.27 -10.39
C ALA A 271 -9.44 11.78 -9.11
N SER A 272 -10.58 11.19 -8.77
CA SER A 272 -11.51 11.71 -7.77
C SER A 272 -11.73 10.79 -6.59
N HIS A 273 -10.77 9.89 -6.32
CA HIS A 273 -10.85 8.85 -5.29
C HIS A 273 -12.00 7.87 -5.56
N ALA A 274 -12.02 7.31 -6.77
CA ALA A 274 -13.11 6.49 -7.29
C ALA A 274 -13.02 5.00 -6.88
N LEU A 275 -14.18 4.35 -6.80
CA LEU A 275 -14.30 2.90 -6.62
C LEU A 275 -14.30 2.20 -7.98
N ALA A 276 -13.56 1.09 -8.09
CA ALA A 276 -13.57 0.26 -9.30
C ALA A 276 -15.00 -0.15 -9.72
N ARG A 277 -15.83 -0.56 -8.74
CA ARG A 277 -17.20 -1.05 -8.98
C ARG A 277 -18.19 0.01 -9.48
N THR A 278 -17.86 1.29 -9.38
CA THR A 278 -18.72 2.40 -9.88
C THR A 278 -18.17 3.05 -11.14
N THR A 279 -16.95 2.69 -11.56
CA THR A 279 -16.33 3.19 -12.79
C THR A 279 -16.74 2.30 -13.96
N LEU A 280 -17.92 2.58 -14.53
CA LEU A 280 -18.59 1.66 -15.46
C LEU A 280 -18.62 2.16 -16.90
N THR A 281 -18.72 3.47 -17.12
CA THR A 281 -18.82 4.04 -18.47
C THR A 281 -17.44 4.33 -19.07
N ALA A 282 -17.38 4.49 -20.39
CA ALA A 282 -16.15 4.91 -21.07
C ALA A 282 -15.66 6.29 -20.58
N GLU A 283 -16.59 7.19 -20.25
CA GLU A 283 -16.26 8.50 -19.68
C GLU A 283 -15.69 8.39 -18.27
N ASP A 284 -16.29 7.55 -17.41
CA ASP A 284 -15.75 7.29 -16.06
C ASP A 284 -14.35 6.68 -16.14
N ILE A 285 -14.15 5.73 -17.04
CA ILE A 285 -12.86 5.07 -17.25
C ILE A 285 -11.81 6.07 -17.74
N ALA A 286 -12.16 6.90 -18.72
CA ALA A 286 -11.26 7.93 -19.22
C ALA A 286 -10.85 8.87 -18.09
N ARG A 287 -11.84 9.36 -17.32
CA ARG A 287 -11.64 10.31 -16.23
C ARG A 287 -10.88 9.72 -15.04
N GLU A 288 -11.17 8.49 -14.63
CA GLU A 288 -10.64 7.92 -13.38
C GLU A 288 -9.41 7.02 -13.58
N VAL A 289 -9.09 6.62 -14.81
CA VAL A 289 -7.98 5.67 -15.08
C VAL A 289 -6.98 6.24 -16.07
N SER A 290 -7.43 6.53 -17.29
CA SER A 290 -6.53 6.84 -18.42
C SER A 290 -6.00 8.27 -18.36
N GLU A 291 -6.83 9.24 -17.99
CA GLU A 291 -6.41 10.63 -17.83
C GLU A 291 -5.44 10.84 -16.65
N PRO A 292 -5.69 10.30 -15.44
CA PRO A 292 -4.74 10.39 -14.34
C PRO A 292 -3.36 9.81 -14.69
N LYS A 293 -3.32 8.68 -15.42
CA LYS A 293 -2.08 8.11 -15.96
C LYS A 293 -1.36 9.11 -16.84
N ARG A 294 -2.06 9.63 -17.85
CA ARG A 294 -1.51 10.57 -18.84
C ARG A 294 -0.97 11.83 -18.18
N LEU A 295 -1.70 12.40 -17.22
CA LEU A 295 -1.28 13.60 -16.48
C LEU A 295 -0.02 13.33 -15.65
N MET A 296 0.00 12.21 -14.91
CA MET A 296 1.16 11.82 -14.11
C MET A 296 2.40 11.55 -14.97
N ASP A 297 2.24 10.87 -16.11
CA ASP A 297 3.35 10.65 -17.04
C ASP A 297 3.87 11.96 -17.62
N ALA A 298 2.97 12.88 -18.01
CA ALA A 298 3.34 14.16 -18.58
C ALA A 298 4.11 15.05 -17.59
N VAL A 299 3.68 15.10 -16.32
CA VAL A 299 4.30 15.95 -15.29
C VAL A 299 5.63 15.39 -14.78
N THR A 300 5.79 14.06 -14.78
CA THR A 300 7.02 13.39 -14.33
C THR A 300 8.03 13.16 -15.46
N GLY A 301 7.58 13.15 -16.71
CA GLY A 301 8.36 12.64 -17.85
C GLY A 301 8.61 11.13 -17.80
N GLY A 302 8.00 10.43 -16.84
CA GLY A 302 8.14 9.00 -16.61
C GLY A 302 6.90 8.21 -17.00
N SER A 303 6.86 6.94 -16.61
CA SER A 303 5.66 6.11 -16.70
C SER A 303 5.25 5.69 -15.30
N ALA A 304 4.16 6.28 -14.78
CA ALA A 304 3.62 5.97 -13.47
C ALA A 304 3.37 4.45 -13.35
N PRO A 305 4.00 3.75 -12.38
CA PRO A 305 4.05 2.30 -12.38
C PRO A 305 2.73 1.65 -11.94
N ALA A 306 1.92 2.34 -11.14
CA ALA A 306 0.84 1.70 -10.41
C ALA A 306 -0.43 2.56 -10.32
N THR A 307 -1.53 1.94 -9.91
CA THR A 307 -2.71 2.67 -9.43
C THR A 307 -3.30 1.95 -8.23
N ALA A 308 -4.13 2.65 -7.48
CA ALA A 308 -4.96 2.08 -6.42
C ALA A 308 -6.36 2.65 -6.55
N TRP A 309 -7.37 1.81 -6.30
CA TRP A 309 -8.75 2.24 -6.18
C TRP A 309 -9.07 2.67 -4.75
N LEU A 310 -10.07 3.53 -4.58
CA LEU A 310 -10.68 3.74 -3.26
C LEU A 310 -11.10 2.36 -2.69
N GLU A 311 -10.94 2.19 -1.38
CA GLU A 311 -11.14 0.91 -0.66
C GLU A 311 -10.17 -0.22 -1.08
N GLY A 312 -9.13 0.07 -1.87
CA GLY A 312 -8.05 -0.86 -2.18
C GLY A 312 -8.54 -2.12 -2.90
N THR A 313 -9.53 -1.99 -3.80
CA THR A 313 -10.06 -3.12 -4.57
C THR A 313 -8.98 -3.71 -5.48
N GLY A 314 -8.79 -5.03 -5.42
CA GLY A 314 -7.88 -5.75 -6.32
C GLY A 314 -8.38 -5.80 -7.76
N TRP A 315 -7.48 -6.14 -8.67
CA TRP A 315 -7.76 -6.35 -10.09
C TRP A 315 -8.34 -7.75 -10.31
N SER A 316 -9.51 -7.84 -10.94
CA SER A 316 -10.14 -9.13 -11.31
C SER A 316 -9.90 -9.52 -12.77
N GLY A 317 -9.67 -8.54 -13.63
CA GLY A 317 -9.58 -8.70 -15.09
C GLY A 317 -10.94 -8.78 -15.80
N GLU A 318 -12.03 -8.80 -15.05
CA GLU A 318 -13.38 -9.03 -15.58
C GLU A 318 -14.07 -7.70 -15.95
N SER A 319 -13.79 -6.63 -15.21
CA SER A 319 -14.45 -5.34 -15.38
C SER A 319 -13.86 -4.51 -16.53
N ALA A 320 -14.64 -3.55 -17.03
CA ALA A 320 -14.14 -2.59 -18.01
C ALA A 320 -13.03 -1.69 -17.43
N ALA A 321 -13.14 -1.33 -16.14
CA ALA A 321 -12.11 -0.61 -15.40
C ALA A 321 -10.79 -1.41 -15.33
N ASP A 322 -10.85 -2.71 -15.02
CA ASP A 322 -9.66 -3.58 -14.95
C ASP A 322 -8.92 -3.65 -16.29
N ARG A 323 -9.67 -3.82 -17.39
CA ARG A 323 -9.08 -3.81 -18.74
C ARG A 323 -8.46 -2.46 -19.07
N ALA A 324 -9.10 -1.37 -18.67
CA ALA A 324 -8.57 -0.03 -18.92
C ALA A 324 -7.31 0.28 -18.09
N VAL A 325 -7.22 -0.22 -16.86
CA VAL A 325 -6.01 -0.11 -16.04
C VAL A 325 -4.84 -0.79 -16.75
N ALA A 326 -5.01 -2.04 -17.19
CA ALA A 326 -3.96 -2.73 -17.96
C ALA A 326 -3.63 -2.01 -19.28
N ALA A 327 -4.65 -1.62 -20.05
CA ALA A 327 -4.47 -0.94 -21.34
C ALA A 327 -3.84 0.46 -21.23
N SER A 328 -3.93 1.12 -20.08
CA SER A 328 -3.28 2.42 -19.82
C SER A 328 -1.78 2.27 -19.53
N GLY A 329 -1.25 1.05 -19.48
CA GLY A 329 0.17 0.79 -19.26
C GLY A 329 0.60 0.87 -17.80
N TYR A 330 -0.34 0.80 -16.85
CA TYR A 330 0.02 0.52 -15.46
C TYR A 330 0.67 -0.87 -15.37
N ARG A 331 1.68 -1.00 -14.51
CA ARG A 331 2.35 -2.28 -14.24
C ARG A 331 1.80 -2.97 -13.00
N PHE A 332 1.26 -2.20 -12.06
CA PHE A 332 0.76 -2.73 -10.79
C PHE A 332 -0.60 -2.14 -10.38
N VAL A 333 -1.40 -2.93 -9.67
CA VAL A 333 -2.55 -2.45 -8.89
C VAL A 333 -2.28 -2.73 -7.42
N PHE A 334 -2.40 -1.69 -6.59
CA PHE A 334 -2.29 -1.78 -5.14
C PHE A 334 -3.68 -1.92 -4.53
N GLY A 335 -3.85 -2.95 -3.70
CA GLY A 335 -5.07 -3.19 -2.95
C GLY A 335 -4.80 -3.55 -1.49
N ASN A 336 -5.87 -3.73 -0.72
CA ASN A 336 -5.78 -3.97 0.73
C ASN A 336 -5.34 -5.40 1.09
N THR A 337 -5.42 -6.33 0.15
CA THR A 337 -5.03 -7.74 0.35
C THR A 337 -3.81 -8.15 -0.48
N MET A 338 -3.53 -7.43 -1.57
CA MET A 338 -2.47 -7.76 -2.50
C MET A 338 -2.00 -6.57 -3.34
N VAL A 339 -0.75 -6.63 -3.78
CA VAL A 339 -0.25 -5.90 -4.95
C VAL A 339 -0.19 -6.87 -6.12
N GLN A 340 -0.83 -6.50 -7.23
CA GLN A 340 -0.91 -7.34 -8.43
C GLN A 340 -0.09 -6.73 -9.56
N ARG A 341 0.87 -7.49 -10.07
CA ARG A 341 1.55 -7.19 -11.34
C ARG A 341 0.61 -7.49 -12.49
N LEU A 342 0.31 -6.49 -13.31
CA LEU A 342 -0.60 -6.59 -14.44
C LEU A 342 0.01 -7.35 -15.62
N PRO A 343 -0.81 -7.98 -16.48
CA PRO A 343 -0.33 -8.54 -17.73
C PRO A 343 0.30 -7.42 -18.59
N GLY A 344 1.48 -7.71 -19.14
CA GLY A 344 2.17 -6.83 -20.09
C GLY A 344 1.69 -7.01 -21.52
#